data_AF-A0A349AX08-F1
#
_entry.id   AF-A0A349AX08-F1
#
_cell.length_a   1.000
_cell.length_b   1.000
_cell.length_c   1.000
_cell.angle_alpha   90.00
_cell.angle_beta   90.00
_cell.angle_gamma   90.00
#
_symmetry.space_group_name_H-M   'P 1'
#
loop_
_entity.id
_entity.type
_entity.pdbx_description
1 polymer ?
#
loop_
_entity_poly.entity_id
_entity_poly.type
_entity_poly.pdbx_seq_one_letter_code
_entity_poly.pdbx_strand_id
1 'polypeptide(L)'
;MPTLGNGSLIATIIPLVMLFWVAFIGRGGKQTAVLVAIAVAWGMAATWIVLPFNNSFAAAYGVTAVIIYGGPLQEEIVKALVLPFLAISKRVFWFVDGAILGLAAGTGFAIRENW
;
A
#
# COMPACT_ATOMS: atom_id res chain seq x y z
N MET A 1 -0.20 10.79 -24.59
CA MET A 1 0.63 9.61 -24.29
C MET A 1 1.51 9.98 -23.11
N PRO A 2 1.35 9.42 -21.90
CA PRO A 2 2.25 9.76 -20.81
C PRO A 2 3.61 9.11 -21.10
N THR A 3 4.69 9.88 -20.97
CA THR A 3 6.07 9.47 -21.19
C THR A 3 6.48 8.42 -20.14
N LEU A 4 6.31 7.15 -20.47
CA LEU A 4 6.56 5.94 -19.66
C LEU A 4 8.04 5.69 -19.25
N GLY A 5 8.92 6.69 -19.29
CA GLY A 5 10.38 6.43 -19.24
C GLY A 5 10.99 6.30 -17.84
N ASN A 6 10.70 7.25 -16.92
CA ASN A 6 11.47 7.39 -15.68
C ASN A 6 10.60 7.52 -14.41
N GLY A 7 9.40 8.12 -14.51
CA GLY A 7 8.55 8.40 -13.34
C GLY A 7 8.04 7.14 -12.63
N SER A 8 7.44 6.21 -13.39
CA SER A 8 6.92 4.94 -12.84
C SER A 8 8.04 4.04 -12.29
N LEU A 9 9.24 4.11 -12.88
CA LEU A 9 10.43 3.42 -12.38
C LEU A 9 10.86 3.97 -11.02
N ILE A 10 10.92 5.30 -10.87
CA ILE A 10 11.25 5.96 -9.59
C ILE A 10 10.18 5.64 -8.54
N ALA A 11 8.90 5.73 -8.90
CA ALA A 11 7.76 5.39 -8.05
C ALA A 11 7.71 3.91 -7.64
N THR A 12 8.46 3.05 -8.33
CA THR A 12 8.59 1.63 -7.97
C THR A 12 9.84 1.36 -7.14
N ILE A 13 10.99 1.85 -7.60
CA ILE A 13 12.29 1.54 -7.00
C ILE A 13 12.43 2.19 -5.62
N ILE A 14 12.10 3.47 -5.46
CA ILE A 14 12.31 4.18 -4.19
C ILE A 14 11.49 3.55 -3.06
N PRO A 15 10.16 3.32 -3.20
CA PRO A 15 9.38 2.70 -2.15
C PRO A 15 9.85 1.28 -1.81
N LEU A 16 10.24 0.47 -2.79
CA LEU A 16 10.75 -0.88 -2.57
C LEU A 16 12.09 -0.88 -1.82
N VAL A 17 13.01 0.03 -2.17
CA VAL A 17 14.29 0.16 -1.46
C VAL A 17 14.06 0.59 -0.01
N MET A 18 13.16 1.54 0.23
CA MET A 18 12.81 1.98 1.59
C MET A 18 12.16 0.85 2.39
N LEU A 19 11.22 0.13 1.78
CA LEU A 19 10.60 -1.05 2.40
C LEU A 19 11.65 -2.11 2.73
N PHE A 20 12.59 -2.39 1.82
CA PHE A 20 13.65 -3.36 2.05
C PHE A 20 14.53 -2.95 3.24
N TRP A 21 14.93 -1.68 3.29
CA TRP A 21 15.72 -1.15 4.40
C TRP A 21 15.01 -1.32 5.74
N VAL A 22 13.76 -0.86 5.83
CA VAL A 22 12.99 -0.87 7.08
C VAL A 22 12.63 -2.31 7.50
N ALA A 23 12.27 -3.19 6.55
CA ALA A 23 11.81 -4.53 6.85
C ALA A 23 12.93 -5.53 7.18
N PHE A 24 14.14 -5.36 6.64
CA PHE A 24 15.17 -6.41 6.69
C PHE A 24 16.49 -6.02 7.37
N ILE A 25 16.80 -4.73 7.50
CA ILE A 25 18.08 -4.30 8.13
C ILE A 25 17.93 -4.15 9.65
N GLY A 26 16.75 -3.72 10.15
CA GLY A 26 16.54 -3.42 11.57
C GLY A 26 16.25 -4.63 12.48
N ARG A 27 15.70 -5.72 11.95
CA ARG A 27 15.41 -6.99 12.66
C ARG A 27 15.57 -8.15 11.69
N GLY A 28 15.82 -9.37 12.20
CA GLY A 28 15.98 -10.59 11.39
C GLY A 28 14.76 -10.93 10.53
N GLY A 29 14.58 -10.22 9.41
CA GLY A 29 13.35 -10.12 8.61
C GLY A 29 12.88 -11.41 7.93
N LYS A 30 13.53 -12.55 8.19
CA LYS A 30 13.15 -13.85 7.59
C LYS A 30 11.74 -14.29 7.99
N GLN A 31 11.30 -14.00 9.23
CA GLN A 31 9.97 -14.42 9.69
C GLN A 31 8.83 -13.54 9.16
N THR A 32 9.09 -12.24 8.95
CA THR A 32 8.11 -11.26 8.46
C THR A 32 8.12 -11.13 6.93
N ALA A 33 9.15 -11.62 6.23
CA ALA A 33 9.28 -11.54 4.77
C ALA A 33 8.02 -11.95 4.00
N VAL A 34 7.43 -13.08 4.36
CA VAL A 34 6.21 -13.61 3.71
C VAL A 34 5.03 -12.67 3.96
N LEU A 35 4.89 -12.15 5.18
CA LEU A 35 3.82 -11.22 5.52
C LEU A 35 3.98 -9.89 4.78
N VAL A 36 5.22 -9.41 4.64
CA VAL A 36 5.55 -8.21 3.87
C VAL A 36 5.17 -8.40 2.40
N ALA A 37 5.51 -9.54 1.80
CA ALA A 37 5.13 -9.84 0.42
C ALA A 37 3.60 -9.89 0.24
N ILE A 38 2.88 -10.52 1.18
CA ILE A 38 1.41 -10.55 1.18
C ILE A 38 0.83 -9.13 1.32
N ALA A 39 1.40 -8.30 2.20
CA ALA A 39 0.96 -6.93 2.39
C ALA A 39 1.19 -6.07 1.14
N VAL A 40 2.33 -6.20 0.46
CA VAL A 40 2.58 -5.55 -0.85
C VAL A 40 1.54 -6.00 -1.87
N ALA A 41 1.31 -7.32 -2.00
CA ALA A 41 0.32 -7.85 -2.92
C ALA A 41 -1.10 -7.33 -2.62
N TRP A 42 -1.46 -7.23 -1.34
CA TRP A 42 -2.71 -6.61 -0.92
C TRP A 42 -2.79 -5.14 -1.32
N GLY A 43 -1.73 -4.37 -1.09
CA GLY A 43 -1.65 -2.96 -1.52
C GLY A 43 -1.92 -2.78 -3.01
N MET A 44 -1.34 -3.65 -3.84
CA MET A 44 -1.59 -3.65 -5.28
C MET A 44 -3.04 -4.04 -5.61
N ALA A 45 -3.61 -5.03 -4.92
CA ALA A 45 -4.99 -5.46 -5.13
C ALA A 45 -6.02 -4.41 -4.65
N ALA A 46 -5.69 -3.66 -3.59
CA ALA A 46 -6.54 -2.64 -2.99
C ALA A 46 -6.90 -1.52 -4.00
N THR A 47 -6.05 -1.25 -5.00
CA THR A 47 -6.39 -0.27 -6.04
C THR A 47 -7.63 -0.67 -6.83
N TRP A 48 -7.85 -1.98 -7.07
CA TRP A 48 -9.04 -2.44 -7.78
C TRP A 48 -10.31 -2.30 -6.97
N ILE A 49 -10.19 -2.30 -5.65
CA ILE A 49 -11.30 -2.04 -4.74
C ILE A 49 -11.61 -0.55 -4.73
N VAL A 50 -10.59 0.30 -4.58
CA VAL A 50 -10.75 1.76 -4.41
C VAL A 50 -11.21 2.48 -5.68
N LEU A 51 -10.68 2.11 -6.86
CA LEU A 51 -10.97 2.82 -8.11
C LEU A 51 -12.47 2.95 -8.45
N PRO A 52 -13.30 1.89 -8.34
CA PRO A 52 -14.74 2.00 -8.50
C PRO A 52 -15.40 3.00 -7.54
N PHE A 53 -15.00 3.00 -6.26
CA PHE A 53 -15.55 3.93 -5.27
C PHE A 53 -15.16 5.38 -5.59
N ASN A 54 -13.89 5.62 -5.96
CA ASN A 54 -13.43 6.94 -6.39
C ASN A 54 -14.21 7.46 -7.59
N ASN A 55 -14.51 6.60 -8.57
CA ASN A 55 -15.31 6.97 -9.75
C ASN A 55 -16.76 7.31 -9.38
N SER A 56 -17.40 6.49 -8.54
CA SER A 56 -18.76 6.78 -8.05
C SER A 56 -18.82 8.05 -7.21
N PHE A 57 -17.80 8.29 -6.38
CA PHE A 57 -17.71 9.50 -5.56
C PHE A 57 -17.45 10.74 -6.42
N ALA A 58 -16.59 10.64 -7.43
CA ALA A 58 -16.35 11.70 -8.40
C ALA A 58 -17.63 12.09 -9.15
N ALA A 59 -18.45 11.10 -9.52
CA ALA A 59 -19.73 11.33 -10.19
C ALA A 59 -20.75 12.05 -9.28
N ALA A 60 -20.74 11.78 -7.97
CA ALA A 60 -21.68 12.38 -7.03
C ALA A 60 -21.25 13.74 -6.48
N TYR A 61 -19.96 13.94 -6.22
CA TYR A 61 -19.44 15.09 -5.46
C TYR A 61 -18.35 15.89 -6.20
N GLY A 62 -17.97 15.46 -7.40
CA GLY A 62 -16.91 16.07 -8.21
C GLY A 62 -15.50 15.60 -7.84
N VAL A 63 -14.57 15.75 -8.79
CA VAL A 63 -13.19 15.25 -8.68
C VAL A 63 -12.43 15.91 -7.53
N THR A 64 -12.65 17.20 -7.26
CA THR A 64 -12.00 17.92 -6.15
C THR A 64 -12.33 17.31 -4.79
N ALA A 65 -13.58 16.88 -4.59
CA ALA A 65 -14.00 16.25 -3.33
C ALA A 65 -13.38 14.86 -3.15
N VAL A 66 -13.13 14.13 -4.25
CA VAL A 66 -12.39 12.86 -4.21
C VAL A 66 -10.94 13.10 -3.79
N ILE A 67 -10.25 14.05 -4.42
CA ILE A 67 -8.82 14.30 -4.15
C ILE A 67 -8.60 14.73 -2.70
N ILE A 68 -9.47 15.58 -2.15
CA ILE A 68 -9.28 16.16 -0.81
C ILE A 68 -9.78 15.21 0.29
N TYR A 69 -10.87 14.49 0.06
CA TYR A 69 -11.56 13.74 1.11
C TYR A 69 -11.73 12.26 0.77
N GLY A 70 -12.39 11.96 -0.35
CA GLY A 70 -12.84 10.60 -0.67
C GLY A 70 -11.69 9.61 -0.86
N GLY A 71 -10.78 9.93 -1.78
CA GLY A 71 -9.62 9.12 -2.14
C GLY A 71 -8.73 8.83 -0.93
N PRO A 72 -8.15 9.85 -0.26
CA PRO A 72 -7.23 9.62 0.85
C PRO A 72 -7.83 8.76 1.97
N LEU A 73 -9.10 9.00 2.33
CA LEU A 73 -9.75 8.22 3.39
C LEU A 73 -9.98 6.76 2.96
N GLN A 74 -10.54 6.55 1.77
CA GLN A 74 -10.86 5.21 1.28
C GLN A 74 -9.61 4.38 1.04
N GLU A 75 -8.56 4.99 0.49
CA GLU A 75 -7.28 4.36 0.23
C GLU A 75 -6.63 3.85 1.51
N GLU A 76 -6.57 4.68 2.56
CA GLU A 76 -6.01 4.26 3.84
C GLU A 76 -6.85 3.17 4.53
N ILE A 77 -8.19 3.27 4.48
CA ILE A 77 -9.07 2.24 5.06
C ILE A 77 -8.84 0.89 4.38
N VAL A 78 -8.88 0.85 3.04
CA VAL A 78 -8.75 -0.42 2.29
C VAL A 78 -7.36 -1.01 2.44
N LYS A 79 -6.30 -0.19 2.43
CA LYS A 79 -4.93 -0.66 2.72
C LYS A 79 -4.82 -1.25 4.13
N ALA A 80 -5.42 -0.60 5.13
CA ALA A 80 -5.36 -1.04 6.52
C ALA A 80 -6.10 -2.37 6.79
N LEU A 81 -7.05 -2.78 5.94
CA LEU A 81 -7.80 -4.03 6.10
C LEU A 81 -6.90 -5.27 6.16
N VAL A 82 -5.70 -5.24 5.58
CA VAL A 82 -4.77 -6.38 5.65
C VAL A 82 -4.19 -6.61 7.04
N LEU A 83 -4.10 -5.55 7.87
CA LEU A 83 -3.38 -5.59 9.14
C LEU A 83 -4.06 -6.51 10.17
N PRO A 84 -5.39 -6.46 10.41
CA PRO A 84 -6.05 -7.43 11.28
C PRO A 84 -5.85 -8.88 10.83
N PHE A 85 -5.92 -9.17 9.53
CA PHE A 85 -5.72 -10.54 9.02
C PHE A 85 -4.29 -11.04 9.24
N LEU A 86 -3.29 -10.18 9.03
CA LEU A 86 -1.89 -10.55 9.26
C LEU A 86 -1.55 -10.63 10.75
N ALA A 87 -2.18 -9.82 11.59
CA ALA A 87 -1.99 -9.87 13.05
C ALA A 87 -2.43 -11.21 13.66
N ILE A 88 -3.42 -11.89 13.06
CA ILE A 88 -3.88 -13.21 13.52
C ILE A 88 -2.84 -14.32 13.26
N SER A 89 -1.86 -14.10 12.36
CA SER A 89 -0.89 -15.12 11.94
C SER A 89 0.08 -15.62 13.02
N LYS A 90 0.01 -15.09 14.26
CA LYS A 90 0.97 -15.30 15.36
C LYS A 90 2.43 -15.00 15.00
N ARG A 91 2.68 -14.34 13.88
CA ARG A 91 4.01 -13.93 13.38
C ARG A 91 4.26 -12.42 13.52
N VAL A 92 3.26 -11.69 14.02
CA VAL A 92 3.33 -10.26 14.37
C VAL A 92 3.44 -10.20 15.89
N PHE A 93 4.62 -9.86 16.39
CA PHE A 93 4.90 -9.91 17.84
C PHE A 93 5.01 -8.50 18.43
N TRP A 94 5.36 -7.51 17.60
CA TRP A 94 5.62 -6.14 18.04
C TRP A 94 4.81 -5.14 17.23
N PHE A 95 4.51 -4.00 17.86
CA PHE A 95 3.88 -2.86 17.17
C PHE A 95 4.64 -2.44 15.90
N VAL A 96 5.98 -2.52 15.95
CA VAL A 96 6.87 -2.23 14.81
C VAL A 96 6.59 -3.15 13.61
N ASP A 97 6.22 -4.41 13.84
CA ASP A 97 5.87 -5.33 12.76
C ASP A 97 4.60 -4.85 12.04
N GLY A 98 3.61 -4.36 12.79
CA GLY A 98 2.40 -3.76 12.23
C GLY A 98 2.71 -2.52 11.37
N ALA A 99 3.64 -1.66 11.80
CA ALA A 99 4.09 -0.51 11.01
C ALA A 99 4.80 -0.92 9.72
N ILE A 100 5.64 -1.97 9.75
CA ILE A 100 6.30 -2.53 8.55
C ILE A 100 5.25 -3.08 7.58
N LEU A 101 4.23 -3.78 8.06
CA LEU A 101 3.16 -4.32 7.21
C LEU A 101 2.28 -3.20 6.61
N GLY A 102 2.03 -2.13 7.37
CA GLY A 102 1.34 -0.94 6.87
C GLY A 102 2.15 -0.26 5.75
N LEU A 103 3.46 -0.08 5.97
CA LEU A 103 4.38 0.44 4.96
C LEU A 103 4.39 -0.45 3.71
N ALA A 104 4.39 -1.77 3.88
CA ALA A 104 4.38 -2.74 2.78
C ALA A 104 3.09 -2.62 1.95
N ALA A 105 1.92 -2.51 2.59
CA ALA A 105 0.66 -2.28 1.91
C ALA A 105 0.62 -0.93 1.18
N GLY A 106 1.11 0.14 1.80
CA GLY A 106 1.26 1.44 1.15
C GLY A 106 2.19 1.41 -0.06
N THR A 107 3.30 0.67 0.04
CA THR A 107 4.26 0.48 -1.04
C THR A 107 3.62 -0.20 -2.25
N GLY A 108 2.90 -1.30 -2.04
CA GLY A 108 2.20 -1.99 -3.12
C GLY A 108 1.14 -1.12 -3.82
N PHE A 109 0.39 -0.35 -3.04
CA PHE A 109 -0.61 0.57 -3.56
C PHE A 109 0.02 1.67 -4.42
N ALA A 110 1.06 2.35 -3.89
CA ALA A 110 1.77 3.42 -4.58
C ALA A 110 2.41 2.95 -5.89
N ILE A 111 2.96 1.72 -5.91
CA ILE A 111 3.46 1.13 -7.16
C ILE A 111 2.30 1.04 -8.15
N ARG A 112 1.23 0.32 -7.82
CA ARG A 112 0.15 0.03 -8.77
C ARG A 112 -0.55 1.29 -9.28
N GLU A 113 -0.67 2.33 -8.45
CA GLU A 113 -1.26 3.62 -8.83
C GLU A 113 -0.45 4.37 -9.90
N ASN A 114 0.88 4.17 -9.94
CA ASN A 114 1.78 4.84 -10.90
C ASN A 114 1.99 4.08 -12.22
N TRP A 115 1.21 3.00 -12.46
CA TRP A 115 1.24 2.16 -13.67
C TRP A 115 -0.13 2.10 -14.35
#